data_AF-A0A944RX45-F1
#
_entry.id   AF-A0A944RX45-F1
#
_cell.length_a   1.000
_cell.length_b   1.000
_cell.length_c   1.000
_cell.angle_alpha   90.00
_cell.angle_beta   90.00
_cell.angle_gamma   90.00
#
_symmetry.space_group_name_H-M   'P 1'
#
loop_
_entity.id
_entity.type
_entity.pdbx_description
1 polymer ?
#
loop_
_entity_poly.entity_id
_entity_poly.type
_entity_poly.pdbx_seq_one_letter_code
_entity_poly.pdbx_strand_id
1 'polypeptide(L)' 'MIKVTRLNQTEMIINAEKIEFIEAIPDTIITLSSGKKVMVAESVDGIIDLVIDYKRKSHQPVLSTIG' A
#
# COMPACT_ATOMS: atom_id res chain seq x y z
N MET A 1 6.66 -2.30 -0.33
CA MET A 1 6.21 -1.63 0.91
C MET A 1 5.61 -0.29 0.53
N ILE A 2 4.37 -0.02 0.93
CA ILE A 2 3.69 1.27 0.75
C ILE A 2 3.51 1.92 2.12
N LYS A 3 3.64 3.25 2.17
CA LYS A 3 3.37 4.04 3.37
C LYS A 3 1.92 4.50 3.32
N VAL A 4 1.20 4.33 4.42
CA VAL A 4 -0.19 4.76 4.60
C VAL A 4 -0.34 5.42 5.97
N THR A 5 -1.44 6.14 6.16
CA THR A 5 -1.75 6.86 7.38
C THR A 5 -2.97 6.25 8.02
N ARG A 6 -2.87 5.85 9.29
CA ARG A 6 -4.04 5.40 10.05
C ARG A 6 -4.94 6.59 10.39
N LEU A 7 -6.20 6.31 10.72
CA LEU A 7 -7.17 7.34 11.13
C LEU A 7 -6.73 8.16 12.36
N ASN A 8 -5.87 7.59 13.21
CA ASN A 8 -5.27 8.29 14.35
C ASN A 8 -4.01 9.10 13.98
N GLN A 9 -3.80 9.41 12.69
CA GLN A 9 -2.66 10.17 12.17
C GLN A 9 -1.27 9.51 12.36
N THR A 10 -1.24 8.21 12.71
CA THR A 10 0.03 7.47 12.79
C THR A 10 0.39 6.85 11.44
N GLU A 11 1.65 6.96 11.05
CA GLU A 11 2.16 6.31 9.84
C GLU A 11 2.27 4.78 10.04
N MET A 12 1.94 4.02 9.00
CA MET A 12 2.12 2.58 8.95
C MET A 12 2.68 2.17 7.59
N ILE A 13 3.57 1.18 7.58
CA ILE A 13 4.10 0.59 6.35
C ILE A 13 3.42 -0.75 6.11
N ILE A 14 2.80 -0.91 4.94
CA ILE A 14 2.09 -2.12 4.53
C ILE A 14 2.83 -2.81 3.38
N ASN A 15 2.86 -4.14 3.41
CA ASN A 15 3.32 -4.92 2.27
C ASN A 15 2.23 -4.94 1.18
N ALA A 16 2.46 -4.25 0.08
CA ALA A 16 1.51 -4.13 -1.04
C ALA A 16 1.17 -5.48 -1.70
N GLU A 17 2.11 -6.43 -1.75
CA GLU A 17 1.86 -7.76 -2.33
C GLU A 17 0.93 -8.63 -1.47
N LYS A 18 0.71 -8.25 -0.21
CA LYS A 18 -0.20 -8.94 0.70
C LYS A 18 -1.58 -8.30 0.78
N ILE A 19 -1.82 -7.22 0.04
CA ILE A 19 -3.15 -6.61 -0.04
C ILE A 19 -4.05 -7.55 -0.84
N GLU A 20 -5.16 -7.95 -0.24
CA GLU A 20 -6.14 -8.84 -0.86
C GLU A 20 -7.23 -8.02 -1.57
N PHE A 21 -7.83 -7.06 -0.86
CA PHE A 21 -8.77 -6.10 -1.42
C PHE A 21 -8.80 -4.80 -0.61
N ILE A 22 -9.34 -3.76 -1.23
CA ILE A 22 -9.51 -2.42 -0.65
C ILE A 22 -10.98 -2.03 -0.83
N GLU A 23 -11.63 -1.55 0.23
CA GLU A 23 -13.03 -1.14 0.24
C GLU A 23 -13.21 0.19 0.99
N ALA A 24 -14.28 0.95 0.72
CA ALA A 24 -14.58 2.22 1.39
C ALA A 24 -15.89 2.12 2.19
N ILE A 25 -15.82 2.02 3.53
CA ILE A 25 -16.99 1.91 4.42
C ILE A 25 -16.71 2.46 5.84
N PRO A 26 -17.25 3.63 6.24
CA PRO A 26 -17.27 4.87 5.46
C PRO A 26 -15.85 5.36 5.11
N ASP A 27 -14.85 4.89 5.87
CA ASP A 27 -13.42 5.10 5.65
C ASP A 27 -12.81 3.96 4.81
N THR A 28 -11.60 4.16 4.29
CA THR A 28 -10.92 3.13 3.50
C THR A 28 -10.37 2.01 4.38
N ILE A 29 -10.66 0.77 4.03
CA ILE A 29 -10.16 -0.45 4.68
C ILE A 29 -9.28 -1.20 3.70
N ILE A 30 -8.07 -1.53 4.14
CA ILE A 30 -7.16 -2.47 3.47
C ILE A 30 -7.29 -3.82 4.18
N THR A 31 -7.71 -4.84 3.45
CA THR A 31 -7.69 -6.23 3.92
C THR A 31 -6.45 -6.93 3.38
N LEU A 32 -5.66 -7.52 4.27
CA LEU A 32 -4.50 -8.33 3.92
C LEU A 32 -4.89 -9.79 3.77
N SER A 33 -4.11 -10.55 3.00
CA SER A 33 -4.28 -12.00 2.79
C SER A 33 -4.25 -12.85 4.06
N SER A 34 -3.85 -12.27 5.19
CA SER A 34 -3.96 -12.89 6.51
C SER A 34 -5.33 -12.69 7.17
N GLY A 35 -6.29 -12.04 6.51
CA GLY A 35 -7.55 -11.57 7.08
C GLY A 35 -7.42 -10.31 7.96
N LYS A 36 -6.22 -9.75 8.13
CA LYS A 36 -6.01 -8.55 8.94
C LYS A 36 -6.56 -7.33 8.20
N LYS A 37 -7.42 -6.57 8.87
CA LYS A 37 -7.99 -5.32 8.34
C LYS A 37 -7.31 -4.10 8.96
N VAL A 38 -7.06 -3.09 8.13
CA VAL A 38 -6.46 -1.81 8.55
C VAL A 38 -7.25 -0.67 7.95
N MET A 39 -7.79 0.21 8.80
CA MET A 39 -8.41 1.47 8.37
C MET A 39 -7.34 2.52 8.15
N VAL A 40 -7.45 3.23 7.03
CA VAL A 40 -6.48 4.24 6.58
C VAL A 40 -7.20 5.51 6.13
N ALA A 41 -6.49 6.63 6.18
CA ALA A 41 -7.01 7.95 5.82
C ALA A 41 -6.98 8.19 4.30
N GLU A 42 -6.14 7.46 3.58
CA GLU A 42 -6.07 7.52 2.12
C GLU A 42 -7.34 6.97 1.47
N SER A 43 -7.74 7.55 0.34
CA SER A 43 -8.82 7.00 -0.50
C SER A 43 -8.40 5.69 -1.18
N VAL A 44 -9.38 4.94 -1.69
CA VAL A 44 -9.11 3.74 -2.50
C VAL A 44 -8.16 4.05 -3.67
N ASP A 45 -8.43 5.13 -4.40
CA ASP A 45 -7.58 5.56 -5.53
C ASP A 45 -6.16 5.92 -5.08
N GLY A 46 -6.03 6.60 -3.94
CA GLY A 46 -4.71 6.93 -3.37
C GLY A 46 -3.91 5.67 -3.02
N ILE A 47 -4.57 4.63 -2.49
CA ILE A 47 -3.90 3.34 -2.26
C ILE A 47 -3.51 2.66 -3.57
N ILE A 48 -4.36 2.71 -4.60
CA ILE A 48 -4.06 2.15 -5.93
C ILE A 48 -2.79 2.79 -6.50
N ASP A 49 -2.69 4.11 -6.46
CA ASP A 49 -1.50 4.84 -6.95
C ASP A 49 -0.23 4.43 -6.20
N LEU A 50 -0.30 4.31 -4.87
CA LEU A 50 0.82 3.83 -4.05
C LEU A 50 1.26 2.41 -4.45
N VAL A 51 0.32 1.52 -4.74
CA VAL A 51 0.61 0.15 -5.18
C VAL A 51 1.23 0.13 -6.58
N ILE A 52 0.70 0.93 -7.51
CA ILE A 52 1.25 1.07 -8.86
C ILE A 52 2.70 1.57 -8.80
N ASP A 53 2.96 2.62 -8.01
CA ASP A 53 4.29 3.17 -7.84
C ASP A 53 5.26 2.18 -7.20
N TYR A 54 4.78 1.38 -6.23
CA TYR A 54 5.56 0.29 -5.68
C TYR A 54 5.93 -0.75 -6.75
N LYS A 55 4.97 -1.19 -7.58
CA LYS A 55 5.22 -2.17 -8.66
C LYS A 55 6.18 -1.63 -9.72
N ARG A 56 6.03 -0.37 -10.12
CA ARG A 56 6.95 0.30 -11.06
C ARG A 56 8.38 0.28 -10.54
N LYS A 57 8.58 0.62 -9.26
CA LYS A 57 9.90 0.65 -8.62
C LYS A 57 10.48 -0.75 -8.40
N SER A 58 9.65 -1.75 -8.09
CA SER A 58 10.13 -3.11 -7.84
C SER A 58 10.56 -3.86 -9.12
N HIS A 59 10.04 -3.45 -10.28
CA HIS A 59 10.35 -4.07 -11.58
C HIS A 59 11.42 -3.31 -12.38
N GLN A 60 12.00 -2.25 -11.83
CA GLN A 60 13.15 -1.63 -12.46
C GLN A 60 14.34 -2.59 -12.37
N PRO A 61 14.98 -2.95 -13.51
CA PRO A 61 16.23 -3.68 -13.46
C PRO A 61 17.19 -2.85 -12.62
N VAL A 62 17.76 -3.44 -11.57
CA VAL A 62 18.88 -2.83 -10.86
C VAL A 62 19.98 -2.71 -11.90
N LEU A 63 20.16 -1.50 -12.45
CA LEU A 63 21.33 -1.20 -13.26
C LEU A 63 22.51 -1.30 -12.29
N SER A 64 23.10 -2.49 -12.23
CA SER A 64 24.42 -2.71 -11.65
C SER A 64 25.35 -1.78 -12.42
N THR A 65 25.63 -0.63 -11.83
CA THR A 65 26.72 0.22 -12.25
C THR A 65 27.99 -0.56 -11.91
N ILE A 66 28.44 -1.37 -12.85
CA ILE A 66 29.80 -1.88 -12.89
C ILE A 66 30.68 -0.69 -13.26
N GLY A 67 31.26 -0.07 -12.24
CA GLY A 67 32.41 0.82 -12.33
C GLY A 67 33.61 0.15 -11.69
#